data_AF-A0ABC8VDK1-F1
#
_entry.id   AF-A0ABC8VDK1-F1
#
_cell.length_a   1.000
_cell.length_b   1.000
_cell.length_c   1.000
_cell.angle_alpha   90.00
_cell.angle_beta   90.00
_cell.angle_gamma   90.00
#
_symmetry.space_group_name_H-M   'P 1'
#
loop_
_entity.id
_entity.type
_entity.pdbx_description
1 polymer ?
#
loop_
_entity_poly.entity_id
_entity_poly.type
_entity_poly.pdbx_seq_one_letter_code
_entity_poly.pdbx_strand_id
1 'polypeptide(L)'
;MDPDFSPGGGGPSFEFAFNEVNFSDRELRIEVVAGDDDAPGSSGAGAGGGGLADWARHRKRRREELLKEKESTTHMSDQTNCNEVEAEECDAYEENQEEPVAMIEESPPDVGQDVGDDGQGIDSSWTVVGTPVLRVKTIYISSAILAAKSPFFFKLFSNGMKESDQRHATLRITDSEETALMELLSFMYSGKLTTTEPNLLLDILMAADKFEVVSCMRYCSQLLTSLPMTTESALLYLDLPCSISMAAAVQPLTDAAKDFLAVKYKDLTKFQDEVMNIPLAGIEAILSSNDLQVASEDTIYDFLLRWARAQYPKSEERREILSSRLLPLVRFSHMTCRKLRKVLTCTDIDHEQATKCVTEALLYKADAPHRQRALAADAVTCRKFAERAYKYRPLKVVEFDRPYPQCIAYLDLKREECSRLFPSGRIYSQAFHLAGQGFFLSAHCNMEQQSTFYCFGLFLGMQEKGSMSVTVDYEFAARTRPSGEFVSKYKGNYTFTGGKAVGYRNLFAIPWQTFMADDSLFFIDGMLHLRAELTIKQP
;
A
#
# COMPACT_ATOMS: atom_id res chain seq x y z
N MET A 1 -2.60 18.12 29.61
CA MET A 1 -3.85 18.90 29.59
C MET A 1 -3.94 19.51 28.21
N ASP A 2 -4.52 18.77 27.28
CA ASP A 2 -4.86 19.28 25.96
C ASP A 2 -6.14 20.10 26.07
N PRO A 3 -6.23 21.30 25.47
CA PRO A 3 -7.51 21.98 25.41
C PRO A 3 -8.30 21.38 24.24
N ASP A 4 -9.41 20.73 24.57
CA ASP A 4 -10.51 20.47 23.65
C ASP A 4 -10.92 21.80 23.00
N PHE A 5 -10.68 21.94 21.69
CA PHE A 5 -11.28 23.00 20.89
C PHE A 5 -12.42 22.42 20.07
N SER A 6 -13.63 22.73 20.51
CA SER A 6 -14.86 22.50 19.74
C SER A 6 -14.79 23.24 18.39
N PRO A 7 -15.35 22.66 17.30
CA PRO A 7 -15.46 23.36 16.03
C PRO A 7 -16.54 24.43 16.17
N GLY A 8 -16.16 25.64 16.59
CA GLY A 8 -17.09 26.75 16.81
C GLY A 8 -16.71 27.77 17.88
N GLY A 9 -15.57 27.62 18.58
CA GLY A 9 -15.10 28.60 19.57
C GLY A 9 -14.26 29.71 18.93
N GLY A 10 -14.88 30.85 18.64
CA GLY A 10 -14.19 32.06 18.15
C GLY A 10 -13.14 32.56 19.16
N GLY A 11 -11.87 32.32 18.85
CA GLY A 11 -10.80 33.17 19.40
C GLY A 11 -11.02 34.62 18.94
N PRO A 12 -10.43 35.62 19.62
CA PRO A 12 -10.50 37.00 19.15
C PRO A 12 -9.94 37.07 17.72
N SER A 13 -10.79 37.48 16.77
CA SER A 13 -10.36 37.77 15.41
C SER A 13 -9.71 39.14 15.39
N PHE A 14 -8.46 39.17 14.94
CA PHE A 14 -7.67 40.39 14.76
C PHE A 14 -7.62 40.81 13.29
N GLU A 15 -8.62 40.40 12.49
CA GLU A 15 -8.70 40.72 11.06
C GLU A 15 -8.54 42.23 10.78
N PHE A 16 -9.09 43.09 11.65
CA PHE A 16 -8.95 44.55 11.57
C PHE A 16 -7.52 45.08 11.78
N ALA A 17 -6.60 44.27 12.32
CA ALA A 17 -5.22 44.65 12.60
C ALA A 17 -4.24 44.15 11.52
N PHE A 18 -4.71 43.38 10.54
CA PHE A 18 -3.86 42.84 9.50
C PHE A 18 -3.38 43.95 8.55
N ASN A 19 -2.06 44.12 8.45
CA ASN A 19 -1.41 45.15 7.61
C ASN A 19 -1.85 46.59 7.93
N GLU A 20 -2.20 46.86 9.19
CA GLU A 20 -2.62 48.19 9.65
C GLU A 20 -1.56 48.84 10.54
N VAL A 21 -1.15 50.05 10.18
CA VAL A 21 -0.09 50.81 10.87
C VAL A 21 -0.43 51.01 12.36
N ASN A 22 -1.69 51.33 12.65
CA ASN A 22 -2.16 51.66 13.99
C ASN A 22 -2.11 50.48 14.97
N PHE A 23 -2.04 49.24 14.46
CA PHE A 23 -2.05 48.02 15.26
C PHE A 23 -0.77 47.19 15.09
N SER A 24 0.25 47.78 14.49
CA SER A 24 1.55 47.15 14.24
C SER A 24 2.63 47.71 15.15
N ASP A 25 3.53 46.85 15.60
CA ASP A 25 4.75 47.23 16.32
C ASP A 25 6.01 46.99 15.48
N ARG A 26 5.88 46.30 14.33
CA ARG A 26 6.98 45.99 13.41
C ARG A 26 6.55 46.05 11.95
N GLU A 27 7.53 46.29 11.08
CA GLU A 27 7.41 46.09 9.63
C GLU A 27 8.08 44.77 9.25
N LEU A 28 7.34 43.89 8.56
CA LEU A 28 7.86 42.65 8.01
C LEU A 28 8.21 42.87 6.55
N ARG A 29 9.50 42.82 6.25
CA ARG A 29 10.06 42.89 4.90
C ARG A 29 10.17 41.48 4.34
N ILE A 30 9.36 41.17 3.34
CA ILE A 30 9.38 39.89 2.61
C ILE A 30 10.21 40.09 1.34
N GLU A 31 11.41 39.54 1.33
CA GLU A 31 12.30 39.46 0.18
C GLU A 31 11.95 38.20 -0.61
N VAL A 32 11.39 38.39 -1.80
CA VAL A 32 11.07 37.29 -2.71
C VAL A 32 12.25 37.09 -3.66
N VAL A 33 12.80 35.88 -3.65
CA VAL A 33 13.90 35.47 -4.52
C VAL A 33 13.41 34.54 -5.62
N ALA A 34 14.16 34.46 -6.72
CA ALA A 34 13.92 33.44 -7.73
C ALA A 34 14.01 32.05 -7.09
N GLY A 35 13.09 31.16 -7.44
CA GLY A 35 13.33 29.73 -7.19
C GLY A 35 14.53 29.29 -8.03
N ASP A 36 15.14 28.15 -7.68
CA ASP A 36 16.27 27.56 -8.44
C ASP A 36 15.93 27.20 -9.92
N ASP A 37 14.77 27.61 -10.42
CA ASP A 37 14.27 27.39 -11.78
C ASP A 37 15.05 28.17 -12.87
N ASP A 38 15.83 29.20 -12.52
CA ASP A 38 16.46 30.12 -13.50
C ASP A 38 17.99 30.00 -13.65
N ALA A 39 18.66 29.05 -12.99
CA ALA A 39 20.10 28.86 -13.12
C ALA A 39 20.45 27.68 -14.06
N PRO A 40 21.07 27.91 -15.23
CA PRO A 40 21.51 26.82 -16.09
C PRO A 40 22.72 26.11 -15.44
N GLY A 41 22.52 24.87 -14.96
CA GLY A 41 23.63 23.93 -14.71
C GLY A 41 23.85 23.41 -13.27
N SER A 42 22.90 23.50 -12.34
CA SER A 42 23.08 22.87 -11.02
C SER A 42 22.68 21.39 -11.03
N SER A 43 23.66 20.51 -11.25
CA SER A 43 23.54 19.07 -10.97
C SER A 43 23.61 18.82 -9.46
N GLY A 44 22.48 18.56 -8.83
CA GLY A 44 22.39 18.28 -7.39
C GLY A 44 22.47 16.80 -7.06
N ALA A 45 23.68 16.29 -6.85
CA ALA A 45 23.90 15.06 -6.08
C ALA A 45 24.41 15.46 -4.68
N GLY A 46 23.58 15.30 -3.65
CA GLY A 46 24.00 15.55 -2.27
C GLY A 46 22.88 15.70 -1.24
N ALA A 47 22.54 14.58 -0.58
CA ALA A 47 22.08 14.42 0.81
C ALA A 47 20.91 15.28 1.36
N GLY A 48 19.74 14.62 1.50
CA GLY A 48 19.07 14.51 2.80
C GLY A 48 18.22 15.69 3.29
N GLY A 49 17.11 15.98 2.60
CA GLY A 49 16.03 16.82 3.12
C GLY A 49 15.25 17.49 2.01
N GLY A 50 14.25 16.81 1.45
CA GLY A 50 13.41 17.37 0.38
C GLY A 50 12.69 18.63 0.84
N GLY A 51 13.11 19.79 0.35
CA GLY A 51 12.53 21.09 0.70
C GLY A 51 11.19 21.34 -0.02
N LEU A 52 10.51 22.43 0.35
CA LEU A 52 9.26 22.85 -0.32
C LEU A 52 9.42 22.96 -1.84
N ALA A 53 10.57 23.48 -2.30
CA ALA A 53 10.90 23.62 -3.71
C ALA A 53 11.01 22.25 -4.42
N ASP A 54 11.57 21.22 -3.76
CA ASP A 54 11.67 19.87 -4.33
C ASP A 54 10.30 19.23 -4.52
N TRP A 55 9.42 19.40 -3.53
CA TRP A 55 8.07 18.87 -3.61
C TRP A 55 7.23 19.59 -4.65
N ALA A 56 7.35 20.93 -4.73
CA ALA A 56 6.72 21.73 -5.79
C ALA A 56 7.22 21.32 -7.19
N ARG A 57 8.52 21.02 -7.34
CA ARG A 57 9.13 20.47 -8.57
C ARG A 57 8.53 19.10 -8.94
N HIS A 58 8.49 18.16 -7.99
CA HIS A 58 7.93 16.82 -8.20
C HIS A 58 6.46 16.89 -8.61
N ARG A 59 5.68 17.74 -7.94
CA ARG A 59 4.27 17.99 -8.24
C ARG A 59 4.07 18.59 -9.64
N LYS A 60 4.88 19.58 -10.03
CA LYS A 60 4.79 20.23 -11.35
C LYS A 60 5.10 19.24 -12.48
N ARG A 61 6.18 18.45 -12.34
CA ARG A 61 6.53 17.39 -13.29
C ARG A 61 5.41 16.37 -13.45
N ARG A 62 4.83 15.91 -12.34
CA ARG A 62 3.72 14.94 -12.35
C ARG A 62 2.48 15.49 -13.06
N ARG A 63 2.21 16.79 -12.93
CA ARG A 63 1.11 17.47 -13.66
C ARG A 63 1.36 17.47 -15.17
N GLU A 64 2.59 17.74 -15.59
CA GLU A 64 2.98 17.74 -17.01
C GLU A 64 2.92 16.33 -17.63
N GLU A 65 3.33 15.30 -16.89
CA GLU A 65 3.21 13.90 -17.29
C GLU A 65 1.74 13.47 -17.45
N LEU A 66 0.86 13.85 -16.50
CA LEU A 66 -0.59 13.57 -16.57
C LEU A 66 -1.29 14.31 -17.72
N LEU A 67 -0.86 15.53 -18.05
CA LEU A 67 -1.37 16.26 -19.22
C LEU A 67 -0.97 15.56 -20.52
N LYS A 68 0.28 15.08 -20.60
CA LYS A 68 0.80 14.32 -21.74
C LYS A 68 0.11 12.97 -21.90
N GLU A 69 -0.21 12.30 -20.79
CA GLU A 69 -1.02 11.07 -20.81
C GLU A 69 -2.45 11.33 -21.30
N LYS A 70 -3.12 12.38 -20.80
CA LYS A 70 -4.47 12.77 -21.26
C LYS A 70 -4.50 13.12 -22.76
N GLU A 71 -3.47 13.79 -23.27
CA GLU A 71 -3.30 14.04 -24.71
C GLU A 71 -3.06 12.75 -25.50
N SER A 72 -2.29 11.81 -24.98
CA SER A 72 -2.02 10.52 -25.63
C SER A 72 -3.23 9.57 -25.66
N THR A 73 -4.07 9.56 -24.60
CA THR A 73 -5.32 8.77 -24.58
C THR A 73 -6.40 9.30 -25.52
N THR A 74 -6.32 10.56 -25.93
CA THR A 74 -7.28 11.16 -26.90
C THR A 74 -6.98 10.71 -28.34
N HIS A 75 -5.78 10.15 -28.61
CA HIS A 75 -5.35 9.72 -29.94
C HIS A 75 -5.38 8.19 -30.17
N MET A 76 -5.78 7.38 -29.18
CA MET A 76 -5.71 5.91 -29.24
C MET A 76 -7.06 5.20 -29.12
N SER A 77 -8.16 5.83 -29.55
CA SER A 77 -9.44 5.14 -29.73
C SER A 77 -9.66 4.80 -31.20
N ASP A 78 -8.87 3.85 -31.72
CA ASP A 78 -9.32 2.95 -32.78
C ASP A 78 -8.38 1.75 -32.91
N GLN A 79 -8.99 0.55 -32.89
CA GLN A 79 -8.45 -0.75 -33.29
C GLN A 79 -7.53 -1.53 -32.31
N THR A 80 -8.12 -2.62 -31.78
CA THR A 80 -7.78 -4.05 -31.98
C THR A 80 -7.59 -4.90 -30.72
N ASN A 81 -8.43 -5.94 -30.70
CA ASN A 81 -8.42 -7.18 -29.92
C ASN A 81 -7.14 -8.01 -30.14
N CYS A 82 -6.60 -8.69 -29.11
CA CYS A 82 -6.05 -10.06 -29.15
C CYS A 82 -5.38 -10.51 -27.83
N ASN A 83 -5.95 -11.58 -27.27
CA ASN A 83 -5.42 -12.77 -26.57
C ASN A 83 -3.97 -12.87 -26.01
N GLU A 84 -3.93 -13.53 -24.86
CA GLU A 84 -2.84 -14.16 -24.10
C GLU A 84 -1.83 -14.99 -24.91
N VAL A 85 -0.55 -14.97 -24.52
CA VAL A 85 0.28 -16.19 -24.33
C VAL A 85 1.38 -15.92 -23.28
N GLU A 86 1.38 -16.69 -22.18
CA GLU A 86 2.54 -16.85 -21.27
C GLU A 86 3.43 -17.98 -21.80
N ALA A 87 4.76 -17.81 -21.75
CA ALA A 87 5.73 -18.88 -21.93
C ALA A 87 6.73 -18.88 -20.75
N GLU A 88 6.76 -19.96 -19.99
CA GLU A 88 7.85 -20.35 -19.08
C GLU A 88 8.94 -21.05 -19.88
N GLU A 89 10.21 -20.84 -19.51
CA GLU A 89 11.34 -21.68 -19.97
C GLU A 89 12.21 -22.07 -18.77
N CYS A 90 12.60 -23.34 -18.75
CA CYS A 90 13.36 -24.03 -17.70
C CYS A 90 14.86 -24.12 -18.02
N ASP A 91 15.65 -24.30 -16.95
CA ASP A 91 17.11 -24.40 -16.87
C ASP A 91 17.79 -25.53 -17.67
N ALA A 92 19.06 -25.31 -18.04
CA ALA A 92 20.13 -26.32 -18.01
C ALA A 92 21.52 -25.66 -17.84
N TYR A 93 22.35 -26.28 -17.00
CA TYR A 93 23.71 -25.89 -16.59
C TYR A 93 24.76 -26.63 -17.42
N GLU A 94 25.93 -26.04 -17.68
CA GLU A 94 27.23 -26.70 -17.52
C GLU A 94 28.42 -25.69 -17.47
N GLU A 95 29.32 -25.98 -16.52
CA GLU A 95 30.68 -25.48 -16.21
C GLU A 95 31.70 -25.66 -17.38
N ASN A 96 32.91 -25.10 -17.49
CA ASN A 96 33.90 -24.52 -16.55
C ASN A 96 35.07 -23.84 -17.34
N GLN A 97 35.96 -23.14 -16.59
CA GLN A 97 37.43 -22.89 -16.79
C GLN A 97 37.94 -21.43 -17.03
N GLU A 98 38.27 -20.77 -15.91
CA GLU A 98 39.55 -20.12 -15.46
C GLU A 98 40.61 -19.69 -16.51
N GLU A 99 40.91 -18.38 -16.64
CA GLU A 99 42.03 -17.56 -16.05
C GLU A 99 43.30 -17.46 -16.96
N PRO A 100 44.23 -16.45 -16.84
CA PRO A 100 44.57 -15.63 -15.66
C PRO A 100 44.89 -14.12 -15.88
N VAL A 101 45.28 -13.51 -14.76
CA VAL A 101 45.53 -12.11 -14.35
C VAL A 101 46.94 -11.56 -14.66
N ALA A 102 47.09 -10.23 -14.78
CA ALA A 102 48.31 -9.45 -14.48
C ALA A 102 47.87 -8.03 -14.02
N MET A 103 48.02 -7.61 -12.74
CA MET A 103 49.18 -7.18 -11.94
C MET A 103 49.88 -5.89 -12.42
N ILE A 104 49.97 -4.92 -11.49
CA ILE A 104 51.07 -3.96 -11.15
C ILE A 104 50.41 -2.66 -10.61
N GLU A 105 50.85 -1.93 -9.58
CA GLU A 105 51.59 -2.10 -8.32
C GLU A 105 51.58 -0.68 -7.68
N GLU A 106 51.54 -0.54 -6.36
CA GLU A 106 51.52 0.73 -5.64
C GLU A 106 52.84 1.01 -4.87
N SER A 107 53.29 2.28 -4.91
CA SER A 107 54.05 3.06 -3.88
C SER A 107 55.55 2.72 -3.63
N PRO A 108 56.39 3.53 -2.88
CA PRO A 108 56.18 4.77 -2.11
C PRO A 108 57.36 5.83 -2.28
N PRO A 109 57.81 6.64 -1.27
CA PRO A 109 57.96 8.11 -1.35
C PRO A 109 59.42 8.63 -1.36
N ASP A 110 59.63 9.95 -1.54
CA ASP A 110 60.92 10.56 -1.17
C ASP A 110 60.77 12.00 -0.64
N VAL A 111 61.66 12.32 0.30
CA VAL A 111 61.77 13.53 1.13
C VAL A 111 62.79 14.48 0.50
N GLY A 112 62.51 15.78 0.50
CA GLY A 112 63.50 16.81 0.16
C GLY A 112 63.07 18.22 0.54
N GLN A 113 63.75 18.78 1.54
CA GLN A 113 63.74 20.20 1.95
C GLN A 113 64.46 21.09 0.91
N ASP A 114 63.94 22.30 0.62
CA ASP A 114 64.48 23.61 1.06
C ASP A 114 64.15 24.80 0.12
N VAL A 115 63.73 25.90 0.78
CA VAL A 115 63.86 27.36 0.53
C VAL A 115 63.62 27.97 -0.86
N GLY A 116 62.71 28.96 -0.90
CA GLY A 116 62.64 29.98 -1.96
C GLY A 116 61.43 30.92 -1.84
N ASP A 117 61.68 32.09 -1.27
CA ASP A 117 60.83 33.29 -1.20
C ASP A 117 60.37 33.80 -2.58
N ASP A 118 59.09 34.13 -2.74
CA ASP A 118 58.63 35.35 -3.41
C ASP A 118 57.10 35.48 -3.37
N GLY A 119 56.64 36.63 -2.89
CA GLY A 119 55.23 36.93 -2.66
C GLY A 119 54.45 37.30 -3.92
N GLN A 120 53.17 36.93 -3.93
CA GLN A 120 52.09 37.79 -4.44
C GLN A 120 50.75 37.27 -3.91
N GLY A 121 50.08 38.13 -3.14
CA GLY A 121 48.77 37.86 -2.57
C GLY A 121 47.70 37.76 -3.66
N ILE A 122 46.82 36.78 -3.50
CA ILE A 122 45.50 36.77 -4.12
C ILE A 122 44.51 36.48 -2.99
N ASP A 123 43.86 37.55 -2.55
CA ASP A 123 42.76 37.56 -1.61
C ASP A 123 41.57 36.78 -2.23
N SER A 124 41.40 35.52 -1.81
CA SER A 124 40.24 34.70 -2.18
C SER A 124 39.10 34.96 -1.20
N SER A 125 38.55 36.17 -1.26
CA SER A 125 37.27 36.50 -0.67
C SER A 125 36.18 35.78 -1.46
N TRP A 126 35.66 34.67 -0.92
CA TRP A 126 34.40 34.08 -1.37
C TRP A 126 33.26 35.09 -1.10
N THR A 127 32.98 35.97 -2.06
CA THR A 127 31.70 36.67 -2.09
C THR A 127 30.63 35.63 -2.36
N VAL A 128 29.87 35.28 -1.33
CA VAL A 128 28.56 34.63 -1.45
C VAL A 128 27.73 35.54 -2.34
N VAL A 129 27.62 35.21 -3.63
CA VAL A 129 26.65 35.83 -4.53
C VAL A 129 25.30 35.32 -4.06
N GLY A 130 24.64 36.10 -3.20
CA GLY A 130 23.27 35.82 -2.78
C GLY A 130 22.35 35.77 -4.00
N THR A 131 21.39 34.85 -4.00
CA THR A 131 20.34 34.80 -5.02
C THR A 131 19.70 36.18 -5.17
N PRO A 132 19.51 36.68 -6.41
CA PRO A 132 18.99 38.03 -6.61
C PRO A 132 17.58 38.15 -6.06
N VAL A 133 17.35 39.20 -5.26
CA VAL A 133 16.02 39.56 -4.76
C VAL A 133 15.21 40.11 -5.93
N LEU A 134 14.14 39.41 -6.31
CA LEU A 134 13.27 39.78 -7.42
C LEU A 134 12.35 40.95 -7.04
N ARG A 135 11.74 40.86 -5.86
CA ARG A 135 10.81 41.86 -5.33
C ARG A 135 10.87 41.90 -3.81
N VAL A 136 10.51 43.05 -3.26
CA VAL A 136 10.43 43.28 -1.81
C VAL A 136 9.02 43.75 -1.50
N LYS A 137 8.37 43.10 -0.56
CA LYS A 137 7.05 43.46 -0.07
C LYS A 137 7.12 43.75 1.41
N THR A 138 6.62 44.91 1.83
CA THR A 138 6.59 45.28 3.25
C THR A 138 5.16 45.26 3.73
N ILE A 139 4.94 44.63 4.89
CA ILE A 139 3.63 44.63 5.55
C ILE A 139 3.78 45.00 7.03
N TYR A 140 2.74 45.63 7.58
CA TYR A 140 2.67 45.99 8.99
C TYR A 140 2.18 44.79 9.81
N ILE A 141 2.92 44.42 10.87
CA ILE A 141 2.61 43.26 11.70
C ILE A 141 2.65 43.59 13.20
N SER A 142 1.80 42.90 13.95
CA SER A 142 1.88 42.72 15.39
C SER A 142 2.72 41.49 15.72
N SER A 143 3.90 41.71 16.30
CA SER A 143 4.81 40.65 16.74
C SER A 143 4.16 39.74 17.79
N ALA A 144 3.36 40.31 18.70
CA ALA A 144 2.64 39.58 19.74
C ALA A 144 1.62 38.59 19.17
N ILE A 145 0.85 39.00 18.15
CA ILE A 145 -0.15 38.13 17.50
C ILE A 145 0.57 36.97 16.79
N LEU A 146 1.60 37.28 15.98
CA LEU A 146 2.32 36.25 15.23
C LEU A 146 3.06 35.27 16.16
N ALA A 147 3.75 35.78 17.18
CA ALA A 147 4.46 34.97 18.17
C ALA A 147 3.53 34.06 18.99
N ALA A 148 2.32 34.51 19.30
CA ALA A 148 1.33 33.70 20.00
C ALA A 148 0.79 32.53 19.15
N LYS A 149 0.90 32.61 17.82
CA LYS A 149 0.35 31.62 16.87
C LYS A 149 1.41 30.75 16.20
N SER A 150 2.68 31.13 16.31
CA SER A 150 3.81 30.46 15.66
C SER A 150 5.05 30.51 16.53
N PRO A 151 5.59 29.34 16.94
CA PRO A 151 6.86 29.29 17.65
C PRO A 151 8.03 29.77 16.79
N PHE A 152 7.96 29.65 15.45
CA PHE A 152 8.94 30.27 14.54
C PHE A 152 8.99 31.80 14.73
N PHE A 153 7.83 32.47 14.66
CA PHE A 153 7.76 33.92 14.85
C PHE A 153 8.11 34.34 16.27
N PHE A 154 7.74 33.54 17.28
CA PHE A 154 8.18 33.77 18.66
C PHE A 154 9.71 33.83 18.74
N LYS A 155 10.41 32.80 18.23
CA LYS A 155 11.88 32.75 18.20
C LYS A 155 12.47 33.92 17.41
N LEU A 156 11.87 34.25 16.26
CA LEU A 156 12.32 35.35 15.40
C LEU A 156 12.31 36.69 16.16
N PHE A 157 11.34 36.90 17.06
CA PHE A 157 11.20 38.16 17.80
C PHE A 157 11.84 38.14 19.20
N SER A 158 12.12 36.97 19.79
CA SER A 158 12.59 36.85 21.18
C SER A 158 14.08 36.54 21.36
N ASN A 159 14.80 36.03 20.34
CA ASN A 159 16.08 35.35 20.55
C ASN A 159 17.36 36.22 20.58
N GLY A 160 17.29 37.54 20.75
CA GLY A 160 18.50 38.37 20.87
C GLY A 160 19.41 38.37 19.62
N MET A 161 18.92 37.88 18.48
CA MET A 161 19.59 37.96 17.17
C MET A 161 19.40 39.37 16.58
N LYS A 162 20.14 39.73 15.52
CA LYS A 162 20.05 41.07 14.93
C LYS A 162 18.61 41.49 14.58
N GLU A 163 17.72 40.55 14.26
CA GLU A 163 16.31 40.82 13.98
C GLU A 163 15.45 41.13 15.22
N SER A 164 15.80 40.68 16.43
CA SER A 164 14.95 40.89 17.62
C SER A 164 14.88 42.36 18.03
N ASP A 165 15.99 43.09 17.87
CA ASP A 165 16.12 44.51 18.23
C ASP A 165 15.72 45.45 17.08
N GLN A 166 15.50 44.92 15.87
CA GLN A 166 15.14 45.71 14.69
C GLN A 166 13.62 45.84 14.55
N ARG A 167 13.14 47.07 14.32
CA ARG A 167 11.75 47.33 13.91
C ARG A 167 11.38 46.70 12.56
N HIS A 168 12.38 46.30 11.77
CA HIS A 168 12.22 45.70 10.46
C HIS A 168 12.70 44.24 10.52
N ALA A 169 11.77 43.28 10.52
CA ALA A 169 12.10 41.86 10.40
C ALA A 169 12.14 41.50 8.92
N THR A 170 13.12 40.70 8.48
CA THR A 170 13.23 40.29 7.08
C THR A 170 13.01 38.79 6.93
N LEU A 171 12.12 38.39 6.00
CA LEU A 171 11.92 37.01 5.59
C LEU A 171 12.30 36.85 4.13
N ARG A 172 13.04 35.78 3.83
CA ARG A 172 13.32 35.37 2.46
C ARG A 172 12.45 34.20 2.06
N ILE A 173 11.74 34.34 0.96
CA ILE A 173 10.87 33.32 0.39
C ILE A 173 11.06 33.19 -1.12
N THR A 174 10.65 32.08 -1.70
CA THR A 174 10.62 31.93 -3.16
C THR A 174 9.38 32.59 -3.76
N ASP A 175 9.41 32.91 -5.05
CA ASP A 175 8.25 33.49 -5.77
C ASP A 175 6.98 32.61 -5.65
N SER A 176 7.15 31.29 -5.69
CA SER A 176 6.07 30.31 -5.51
C SER A 176 5.44 30.30 -4.11
N GLU A 177 6.15 30.78 -3.09
CA GLU A 177 5.69 30.81 -1.70
C GLU A 177 4.88 32.08 -1.37
N GLU A 178 4.96 33.14 -2.19
CA GLU A 178 4.42 34.46 -1.86
C GLU A 178 2.93 34.39 -1.52
N THR A 179 2.12 33.79 -2.40
CA THR A 179 0.67 33.72 -2.20
C THR A 179 0.30 32.90 -0.96
N ALA A 180 0.97 31.77 -0.75
CA ALA A 180 0.74 30.90 0.40
C ALA A 180 1.11 31.58 1.73
N LEU A 181 2.25 32.30 1.78
CA LEU A 181 2.65 33.06 2.96
C LEU A 181 1.64 34.18 3.27
N MET A 182 1.17 34.91 2.26
CA MET A 182 0.22 35.99 2.48
C MET A 182 -1.12 35.49 3.04
N GLU A 183 -1.63 34.38 2.52
CA GLU A 183 -2.82 33.71 3.07
C GLU A 183 -2.58 33.21 4.50
N LEU A 184 -1.40 32.62 4.78
CA LEU A 184 -1.04 32.17 6.11
C LEU A 184 -0.99 33.33 7.11
N LEU A 185 -0.38 34.45 6.74
CA LEU A 185 -0.31 35.64 7.60
C LEU A 185 -1.71 36.21 7.83
N SER A 186 -2.55 36.31 6.79
CA SER A 186 -3.96 36.70 6.95
C SER A 186 -4.71 35.77 7.91
N PHE A 187 -4.48 34.45 7.79
CA PHE A 187 -5.07 33.44 8.67
C PHE A 187 -4.64 33.61 10.13
N MET A 188 -3.40 34.00 10.40
CA MET A 188 -2.92 34.21 11.78
C MET A 188 -3.67 35.35 12.49
N TYR A 189 -4.21 36.32 11.75
CA TYR A 189 -5.04 37.41 12.29
C TYR A 189 -6.52 37.08 12.28
N SER A 190 -7.05 36.57 11.16
CA SER A 190 -8.50 36.38 10.97
C SER A 190 -9.02 35.01 11.43
N GLY A 191 -8.14 34.01 11.49
CA GLY A 191 -8.49 32.59 11.68
C GLY A 191 -9.17 31.94 10.47
N LYS A 192 -9.15 32.58 9.30
CA LYS A 192 -9.84 32.11 8.08
C LYS A 192 -8.90 32.16 6.87
N LEU A 193 -9.13 31.26 5.92
CA LEU A 193 -8.51 31.31 4.58
C LEU A 193 -9.54 31.83 3.58
N THR A 194 -9.08 32.60 2.59
CA THR A 194 -9.98 33.16 1.56
C THR A 194 -10.18 32.19 0.39
N THR A 195 -9.28 31.21 0.26
CA THR A 195 -9.27 30.24 -0.83
C THR A 195 -9.83 28.88 -0.42
N THR A 196 -10.46 28.21 -1.38
CA THR A 196 -10.83 26.79 -1.31
C THR A 196 -10.15 25.97 -2.41
N GLU A 197 -9.17 26.55 -3.12
CA GLU A 197 -8.48 25.86 -4.21
C GLU A 197 -7.53 24.80 -3.64
N PRO A 198 -7.64 23.52 -4.03
CA PRO A 198 -6.81 22.45 -3.47
C PRO A 198 -5.30 22.67 -3.61
N ASN A 199 -4.86 23.29 -4.72
CA ASN A 199 -3.43 23.50 -4.96
C ASN A 199 -2.86 24.51 -3.99
N LEU A 200 -3.49 25.68 -3.90
CA LEU A 200 -3.09 26.73 -2.98
C LEU A 200 -3.25 26.30 -1.53
N LEU A 201 -4.27 25.51 -1.17
CA LEU A 201 -4.42 24.95 0.17
C LEU A 201 -3.25 24.02 0.57
N LEU A 202 -2.73 23.25 -0.38
CA LEU A 202 -1.51 22.46 -0.15
C LEU A 202 -0.30 23.37 0.03
N ASP A 203 -0.14 24.40 -0.81
CA ASP A 203 0.99 25.32 -0.67
C ASP A 203 0.94 26.08 0.67
N ILE A 204 -0.26 26.47 1.13
CA ILE A 204 -0.50 27.04 2.46
C ILE A 204 -0.19 26.02 3.56
N LEU A 205 -0.59 24.75 3.40
CA LEU A 205 -0.26 23.69 4.36
C LEU A 205 1.26 23.56 4.54
N MET A 206 2.01 23.61 3.44
CA MET A 206 3.47 23.53 3.48
C MET A 206 4.11 24.78 4.10
N ALA A 207 3.59 25.97 3.78
CA ALA A 207 4.01 27.20 4.44
C ALA A 207 3.71 27.16 5.95
N ALA A 208 2.54 26.65 6.33
CA ALA A 208 2.15 26.50 7.73
C ALA A 208 3.09 25.55 8.49
N ASP A 209 3.59 24.48 7.87
CA ASP A 209 4.64 23.63 8.43
C ASP A 209 5.95 24.41 8.59
N LYS A 210 6.42 25.06 7.52
CA LYS A 210 7.66 25.86 7.49
C LYS A 210 7.69 26.94 8.58
N PHE A 211 6.56 27.59 8.84
CA PHE A 211 6.41 28.65 9.84
C PHE A 211 5.78 28.16 11.15
N GLU A 212 5.71 26.84 11.38
CA GLU A 212 5.25 26.21 12.62
C GLU A 212 3.82 26.63 13.07
N VAL A 213 2.89 26.88 12.15
CA VAL A 213 1.49 27.29 12.41
C VAL A 213 0.53 26.10 12.38
N VAL A 214 0.58 25.27 13.45
CA VAL A 214 -0.17 24.00 13.53
C VAL A 214 -1.70 24.18 13.39
N SER A 215 -2.27 25.30 13.86
CA SER A 215 -3.70 25.58 13.68
C SER A 215 -4.10 25.72 12.22
N CYS A 216 -3.25 26.34 11.39
CA CYS A 216 -3.47 26.45 9.96
C CYS A 216 -3.32 25.10 9.26
N MET A 217 -2.33 24.29 9.67
CA MET A 217 -2.18 22.93 9.14
C MET A 217 -3.45 22.08 9.34
N ARG A 218 -4.03 22.11 10.56
CA ARG A 218 -5.29 21.40 10.84
C ARG A 218 -6.44 21.93 9.98
N TYR A 219 -6.53 23.25 9.82
CA TYR A 219 -7.58 23.88 9.03
C TYR A 219 -7.48 23.50 7.54
N CYS A 220 -6.28 23.56 6.95
CA CYS A 220 -6.02 23.10 5.59
C CYS A 220 -6.35 21.62 5.43
N SER A 221 -5.92 20.77 6.38
CA SER A 221 -6.23 19.33 6.38
C SER A 221 -7.75 19.10 6.36
N GLN A 222 -8.51 19.78 7.21
CA GLN A 222 -9.97 19.64 7.27
C GLN A 222 -10.65 20.09 5.97
N LEU A 223 -10.24 21.24 5.42
CA LEU A 223 -10.79 21.72 4.16
C LEU A 223 -10.48 20.76 3.01
N LEU A 224 -9.23 20.31 2.88
CA LEU A 224 -8.82 19.36 1.83
C LEU A 224 -9.59 18.03 1.95
N THR A 225 -9.83 17.53 3.17
CA THR A 225 -10.65 16.34 3.38
C THR A 225 -12.13 16.55 3.03
N SER A 226 -12.65 17.78 3.16
CA SER A 226 -14.05 18.10 2.82
C SER A 226 -14.31 18.23 1.32
N LEU A 227 -13.24 18.39 0.52
CA LEU A 227 -13.34 18.50 -0.93
C LEU A 227 -13.49 17.10 -1.58
N PRO A 228 -14.07 17.01 -2.79
CA PRO A 228 -14.15 15.75 -3.51
C PRO A 228 -12.76 15.14 -3.75
N MET A 229 -12.55 13.92 -3.25
CA MET A 229 -11.30 13.19 -3.43
C MET A 229 -11.28 12.49 -4.80
N THR A 230 -10.19 12.65 -5.54
CA THR A 230 -9.88 11.91 -6.77
C THR A 230 -8.64 11.03 -6.55
N THR A 231 -8.35 10.10 -7.46
CA THR A 231 -7.10 9.33 -7.39
C THR A 231 -5.88 10.25 -7.43
N GLU A 232 -5.88 11.27 -8.29
CA GLU A 232 -4.79 12.22 -8.40
C GLU A 232 -4.58 12.98 -7.07
N SER A 233 -5.66 13.48 -6.45
CA SER A 233 -5.55 14.20 -5.18
C SER A 233 -5.13 13.29 -4.03
N ALA A 234 -5.69 12.08 -3.94
CA ALA A 234 -5.33 11.12 -2.91
C ALA A 234 -3.83 10.75 -2.99
N LEU A 235 -3.33 10.46 -4.19
CA LEU A 235 -1.91 10.15 -4.38
C LEU A 235 -1.00 11.34 -4.07
N LEU A 236 -1.45 12.57 -4.34
CA LEU A 236 -0.71 13.78 -3.98
C LEU A 236 -0.65 13.98 -2.47
N TYR A 237 -1.74 13.72 -1.74
CA TYR A 237 -1.78 13.82 -0.28
C TYR A 237 -0.91 12.76 0.41
N LEU A 238 -0.76 11.57 -0.20
CA LEU A 238 0.14 10.53 0.30
C LEU A 238 1.61 10.78 -0.02
N ASP A 239 1.90 11.64 -0.99
CA ASP A 239 3.26 12.04 -1.41
C ASP A 239 3.76 13.30 -0.68
N LEU A 240 3.06 13.74 0.39
CA LEU A 240 3.51 14.87 1.22
C LEU A 240 4.85 14.55 1.90
N PRO A 241 5.73 15.55 2.13
CA PRO A 241 7.00 15.32 2.80
C PRO A 241 6.82 14.68 4.18
N CYS A 242 7.81 13.89 4.61
CA CYS A 242 7.75 13.13 5.85
C CYS A 242 7.51 14.01 7.10
N SER A 243 8.06 15.23 7.14
CA SER A 243 7.84 16.19 8.25
C SER A 243 6.36 16.52 8.44
N ILE A 244 5.65 16.72 7.32
CA ILE A 244 4.24 17.11 7.28
C ILE A 244 3.34 15.88 7.42
N SER A 245 3.66 14.81 6.69
CA SER A 245 2.89 13.58 6.67
C SER A 245 2.77 12.97 8.08
N MET A 246 3.84 13.04 8.88
CA MET A 246 3.85 12.53 10.25
C MET A 246 3.20 13.47 11.28
N ALA A 247 2.86 14.70 10.89
CA ALA A 247 2.22 15.64 11.79
C ALA A 247 0.79 15.18 12.11
N ALA A 248 0.45 15.11 13.40
CA ALA A 248 -0.90 14.75 13.85
C ALA A 248 -2.01 15.64 13.25
N ALA A 249 -1.66 16.87 12.86
CA ALA A 249 -2.56 17.80 12.19
C ALA A 249 -2.99 17.37 10.77
N VAL A 250 -2.23 16.50 10.11
CA VAL A 250 -2.40 16.11 8.69
C VAL A 250 -2.79 14.63 8.55
N GLN A 251 -2.65 13.83 9.61
CA GLN A 251 -3.07 12.42 9.64
C GLN A 251 -4.52 12.20 9.14
N PRO A 252 -5.53 13.02 9.52
CA PRO A 252 -6.89 12.83 9.01
C PRO A 252 -7.00 12.94 7.47
N LEU A 253 -6.19 13.79 6.84
CA LEU A 253 -6.15 13.91 5.39
C LEU A 253 -5.50 12.70 4.73
N THR A 254 -4.37 12.23 5.26
CA THR A 254 -3.68 11.06 4.69
C THR A 254 -4.47 9.77 4.91
N ASP A 255 -5.14 9.62 6.05
CA ASP A 255 -6.03 8.49 6.32
C ASP A 255 -7.26 8.50 5.39
N ALA A 256 -7.90 9.66 5.20
CA ALA A 256 -8.98 9.79 4.23
C ALA A 256 -8.54 9.45 2.79
N ALA A 257 -7.32 9.83 2.41
CA ALA A 257 -6.74 9.47 1.10
C ALA A 257 -6.49 7.95 0.98
N LYS A 258 -5.96 7.30 2.04
CA LYS A 258 -5.78 5.83 2.07
C LYS A 258 -7.11 5.11 1.95
N ASP A 259 -8.10 5.52 2.73
CA ASP A 259 -9.43 4.93 2.74
C ASP A 259 -10.11 5.07 1.37
N PHE A 260 -9.99 6.24 0.75
CA PHE A 260 -10.50 6.47 -0.61
C PHE A 260 -9.89 5.49 -1.62
N LEU A 261 -8.57 5.33 -1.63
CA LEU A 261 -7.89 4.40 -2.55
C LEU A 261 -8.27 2.94 -2.26
N ALA A 262 -8.32 2.55 -0.99
CA ALA A 262 -8.72 1.22 -0.57
C ALA A 262 -10.17 0.88 -1.00
N VAL A 263 -11.09 1.85 -0.93
CA VAL A 263 -12.47 1.68 -1.38
C VAL A 263 -12.57 1.66 -2.91
N LYS A 264 -11.89 2.58 -3.61
CA LYS A 264 -11.91 2.65 -5.08
C LYS A 264 -11.37 1.37 -5.72
N TYR A 265 -10.22 0.89 -5.24
CA TYR A 265 -9.54 -0.30 -5.77
C TYR A 265 -9.83 -1.57 -4.97
N LYS A 266 -10.97 -1.61 -4.28
CA LYS A 266 -11.38 -2.76 -3.46
C LYS A 266 -11.41 -4.06 -4.27
N ASP A 267 -11.85 -4.03 -5.53
CA ASP A 267 -11.82 -5.18 -6.42
C ASP A 267 -10.60 -5.11 -7.35
N LEU A 268 -9.47 -5.63 -6.87
CA LEU A 268 -8.19 -5.57 -7.58
C LEU A 268 -8.24 -6.24 -8.96
N THR A 269 -9.13 -7.21 -9.16
CA THR A 269 -9.25 -7.91 -10.46
C THR A 269 -9.83 -7.05 -11.57
N LYS A 270 -10.57 -5.98 -11.24
CA LYS A 270 -11.17 -5.07 -12.23
C LYS A 270 -10.23 -3.95 -12.64
N PHE A 271 -9.31 -3.56 -11.77
CA PHE A 271 -8.47 -2.39 -11.93
C PHE A 271 -6.99 -2.75 -12.03
N GLN A 272 -6.67 -4.00 -12.39
CA GLN A 272 -5.29 -4.49 -12.35
C GLN A 272 -4.34 -3.60 -13.14
N ASP A 273 -4.72 -3.19 -14.35
CA ASP A 273 -3.90 -2.35 -15.22
C ASP A 273 -3.74 -0.91 -14.68
N GLU A 274 -4.81 -0.33 -14.14
CA GLU A 274 -4.76 1.01 -13.53
C GLU A 274 -3.87 0.99 -12.28
N VAL A 275 -4.00 -0.04 -11.45
CA VAL A 275 -3.20 -0.19 -10.22
C VAL A 275 -1.74 -0.45 -10.53
N MET A 276 -1.41 -1.05 -11.69
CA MET A 276 -0.01 -1.21 -12.11
C MET A 276 0.74 0.12 -12.25
N ASN A 277 0.03 1.22 -12.51
CA ASN A 277 0.59 2.57 -12.68
C ASN A 277 0.53 3.42 -11.38
N ILE A 278 -0.01 2.88 -10.29
CA ILE A 278 -0.08 3.58 -9.01
C ILE A 278 1.31 3.58 -8.34
N PRO A 279 1.78 4.72 -7.80
CA PRO A 279 3.06 4.79 -7.10
C PRO A 279 3.02 4.08 -5.75
N LEU A 280 4.21 3.84 -5.17
CA LEU A 280 4.40 3.07 -3.94
C LEU A 280 3.40 3.41 -2.82
N ALA A 281 3.27 4.68 -2.47
CA ALA A 281 2.39 5.11 -1.37
C ALA A 281 0.91 4.73 -1.59
N GLY A 282 0.46 4.74 -2.85
CA GLY A 282 -0.90 4.31 -3.20
C GLY A 282 -1.05 2.79 -3.13
N ILE A 283 -0.05 2.03 -3.58
CA ILE A 283 -0.05 0.56 -3.44
C ILE A 283 -0.07 0.15 -1.97
N GLU A 284 0.72 0.82 -1.14
CA GLU A 284 0.70 0.58 0.30
C GLU A 284 -0.68 0.83 0.91
N ALA A 285 -1.35 1.91 0.50
CA ALA A 285 -2.70 2.21 0.95
C ALA A 285 -3.70 1.11 0.55
N ILE A 286 -3.69 0.71 -0.73
CA ILE A 286 -4.61 -0.31 -1.27
C ILE A 286 -4.37 -1.66 -0.60
N LEU A 287 -3.11 -2.10 -0.54
CA LEU A 287 -2.73 -3.40 0.03
C LEU A 287 -2.77 -3.39 1.56
N SER A 288 -2.89 -2.27 2.25
CA SER A 288 -3.10 -2.28 3.71
C SER A 288 -4.53 -2.71 4.10
N SER A 289 -5.51 -2.64 3.20
CA SER A 289 -6.92 -2.87 3.51
C SER A 289 -7.31 -4.35 3.72
N ASN A 290 -7.99 -4.64 4.84
CA ASN A 290 -8.59 -5.96 5.09
C ASN A 290 -9.73 -6.31 4.11
N ASP A 291 -10.40 -5.30 3.56
CA ASP A 291 -11.58 -5.48 2.71
C ASP A 291 -11.25 -5.69 1.22
N LEU A 292 -9.96 -5.79 0.89
CA LEU A 292 -9.48 -6.01 -0.48
C LEU A 292 -10.00 -7.35 -1.02
N GLN A 293 -10.82 -7.28 -2.08
CA GLN A 293 -11.42 -8.41 -2.75
C GLN A 293 -10.47 -9.00 -3.78
N VAL A 294 -9.81 -10.08 -3.39
CA VAL A 294 -8.77 -10.74 -4.17
C VAL A 294 -8.97 -12.25 -4.14
N ALA A 295 -8.48 -12.97 -5.16
CA ALA A 295 -8.67 -14.41 -5.25
C ALA A 295 -8.03 -15.17 -4.07
N SER A 296 -6.79 -14.83 -3.75
CA SER A 296 -6.02 -15.37 -2.62
C SER A 296 -4.82 -14.47 -2.31
N GLU A 297 -4.19 -14.67 -1.15
CA GLU A 297 -2.95 -13.94 -0.82
C GLU A 297 -1.82 -14.26 -1.80
N ASP A 298 -1.78 -15.48 -2.35
CA ASP A 298 -0.83 -15.87 -3.40
C ASP A 298 -0.89 -14.92 -4.60
N THR A 299 -2.10 -14.49 -5.00
CA THR A 299 -2.26 -13.54 -6.11
C THR A 299 -1.83 -12.13 -5.77
N ILE A 300 -1.89 -11.72 -4.49
CA ILE A 300 -1.34 -10.43 -4.04
C ILE A 300 0.18 -10.47 -4.14
N TYR A 301 0.81 -11.55 -3.67
CA TYR A 301 2.26 -11.72 -3.78
C TYR A 301 2.74 -11.66 -5.25
N ASP A 302 2.06 -12.40 -6.14
CA ASP A 302 2.40 -12.41 -7.57
C ASP A 302 2.21 -11.02 -8.21
N PHE A 303 1.11 -10.35 -7.89
CA PHE A 303 0.84 -8.98 -8.35
C PHE A 303 1.92 -8.00 -7.87
N LEU A 304 2.25 -8.03 -6.58
CA LEU A 304 3.20 -7.14 -5.95
C LEU A 304 4.61 -7.32 -6.52
N LEU A 305 5.03 -8.57 -6.77
CA LEU A 305 6.30 -8.86 -7.42
C LEU A 305 6.34 -8.32 -8.86
N ARG A 306 5.25 -8.48 -9.61
CA ARG A 306 5.12 -7.93 -10.97
C ARG A 306 5.15 -6.41 -10.96
N TRP A 307 4.43 -5.78 -10.03
CA TRP A 307 4.41 -4.34 -9.83
C TRP A 307 5.81 -3.82 -9.49
N ALA A 308 6.50 -4.45 -8.54
CA ALA A 308 7.85 -4.04 -8.14
C ALA A 308 8.86 -4.18 -9.28
N ARG A 309 8.77 -5.23 -10.11
CA ARG A 309 9.62 -5.39 -11.31
C ARG A 309 9.36 -4.32 -12.37
N ALA A 310 8.11 -3.91 -12.55
CA ALA A 310 7.73 -2.88 -13.50
C ALA A 310 8.19 -1.48 -13.05
N GLN A 311 7.98 -1.15 -11.77
CA GLN A 311 8.30 0.18 -11.21
C GLN A 311 9.77 0.35 -10.84
N TYR A 312 10.46 -0.73 -10.48
CA TYR A 312 11.86 -0.73 -10.08
C TYR A 312 12.67 -1.74 -10.92
N PRO A 313 13.13 -1.34 -12.13
CA PRO A 313 13.91 -2.22 -13.01
C PRO A 313 15.26 -2.61 -12.40
N LYS A 314 15.86 -1.72 -11.60
CA LYS A 314 17.14 -1.96 -10.91
C LYS A 314 16.95 -2.93 -9.75
N SER A 315 17.73 -4.00 -9.73
CA SER A 315 17.60 -5.09 -8.76
C SER A 315 17.81 -4.65 -7.31
N GLU A 316 18.80 -3.80 -7.04
CA GLU A 316 19.12 -3.35 -5.67
C GLU A 316 18.00 -2.52 -5.05
N GLU A 317 17.53 -1.49 -5.76
CA GLU A 317 16.41 -0.65 -5.35
C GLU A 317 15.12 -1.47 -5.17
N ARG A 318 14.84 -2.38 -6.13
CA ARG A 318 13.70 -3.29 -6.04
C ARG A 318 13.74 -4.15 -4.79
N ARG A 319 14.90 -4.73 -4.46
CA ARG A 319 15.09 -5.58 -3.28
C ARG A 319 14.93 -4.81 -1.98
N GLU A 320 15.42 -3.58 -1.92
CA GLU A 320 15.26 -2.69 -0.77
C GLU A 320 13.77 -2.35 -0.54
N ILE A 321 13.08 -1.89 -1.58
CA ILE A 321 11.65 -1.52 -1.50
C ILE A 321 10.78 -2.74 -1.19
N LEU A 322 11.06 -3.89 -1.81
CA LEU A 322 10.38 -5.13 -1.49
C LEU A 322 10.51 -5.45 0.01
N SER A 323 11.74 -5.53 0.51
CA SER A 323 12.03 -5.97 1.87
C SER A 323 11.48 -5.03 2.93
N SER A 324 11.61 -3.72 2.74
CA SER A 324 11.28 -2.71 3.75
C SER A 324 9.81 -2.26 3.73
N ARG A 325 9.18 -2.20 2.54
CA ARG A 325 7.87 -1.56 2.37
C ARG A 325 6.78 -2.53 1.92
N LEU A 326 7.09 -3.39 0.93
CA LEU A 326 6.06 -4.18 0.25
C LEU A 326 5.78 -5.54 0.89
N LEU A 327 6.82 -6.31 1.25
CA LEU A 327 6.63 -7.63 1.87
C LEU A 327 5.82 -7.57 3.18
N PRO A 328 5.96 -6.55 4.05
CA PRO A 328 5.10 -6.40 5.23
C PRO A 328 3.60 -6.29 4.93
N LEU A 329 3.21 -5.96 3.70
CA LEU A 329 1.82 -5.88 3.26
C LEU A 329 1.24 -7.25 2.87
N VAL A 330 2.09 -8.24 2.61
CA VAL A 330 1.69 -9.59 2.24
C VAL A 330 1.50 -10.43 3.50
N ARG A 331 0.34 -11.09 3.59
CA ARG A 331 -0.02 -11.94 4.73
C ARG A 331 0.43 -13.37 4.48
N PHE A 332 1.74 -13.62 4.58
CA PHE A 332 2.34 -14.93 4.32
C PHE A 332 1.66 -16.09 5.06
N SER A 333 1.08 -15.84 6.24
CA SER A 333 0.28 -16.80 7.00
C SER A 333 -0.94 -17.36 6.24
N HIS A 334 -1.46 -16.61 5.26
CA HIS A 334 -2.61 -16.98 4.43
C HIS A 334 -2.22 -17.45 3.02
N MET A 335 -0.93 -17.46 2.69
CA MET A 335 -0.43 -18.03 1.43
C MET A 335 -0.41 -19.56 1.47
N THR A 336 -0.40 -20.20 0.30
CA THR A 336 -0.25 -21.66 0.20
C THR A 336 1.20 -22.09 0.48
N CYS A 337 1.40 -23.27 1.05
CA CYS A 337 2.76 -23.80 1.29
C CYS A 337 3.56 -23.93 -0.01
N ARG A 338 2.89 -24.25 -1.14
CA ARG A 338 3.49 -24.27 -2.47
C ARG A 338 4.04 -22.90 -2.85
N LYS A 339 3.28 -21.82 -2.63
CA LYS A 339 3.73 -20.46 -2.93
C LYS A 339 4.81 -20.00 -1.95
N LEU A 340 4.70 -20.30 -0.65
CA LEU A 340 5.75 -20.02 0.34
C LEU A 340 7.10 -20.65 -0.04
N ARG A 341 7.10 -21.85 -0.62
CA ARG A 341 8.32 -22.47 -1.16
C ARG A 341 8.93 -21.65 -2.32
N LYS A 342 8.09 -21.09 -3.19
CA LYS A 342 8.53 -20.20 -4.28
C LYS A 342 9.07 -18.87 -3.78
N VAL A 343 8.63 -18.40 -2.60
CA VAL A 343 9.20 -17.19 -1.96
C VAL A 343 10.67 -17.42 -1.60
N LEU A 344 11.02 -18.60 -1.08
CA LEU A 344 12.39 -18.94 -0.70
C LEU A 344 13.35 -19.00 -1.90
N THR A 345 12.83 -19.26 -3.10
CA THR A 345 13.62 -19.32 -4.34
C THR A 345 13.56 -18.02 -5.14
N CYS A 346 12.96 -16.95 -4.61
CA CYS A 346 12.80 -15.70 -5.33
C CYS A 346 14.08 -14.87 -5.29
N THR A 347 14.62 -14.53 -6.46
CA THR A 347 15.87 -13.75 -6.60
C THR A 347 15.72 -12.27 -6.24
N ASP A 348 14.50 -11.74 -6.26
CA ASP A 348 14.21 -10.33 -5.97
C ASP A 348 14.13 -10.03 -4.46
N ILE A 349 14.13 -11.08 -3.63
CA ILE A 349 13.99 -10.97 -2.19
C ILE A 349 15.27 -11.49 -1.55
N ASP A 350 15.74 -10.80 -0.52
CA ASP A 350 16.88 -11.31 0.25
C ASP A 350 16.52 -12.62 0.96
N HIS A 351 17.44 -13.58 0.94
CA HIS A 351 17.19 -14.92 1.45
C HIS A 351 16.86 -14.92 2.95
N GLU A 352 17.48 -14.03 3.75
CA GLU A 352 17.19 -13.91 5.18
C GLU A 352 15.75 -13.43 5.40
N GLN A 353 15.34 -12.40 4.66
CA GLN A 353 14.00 -11.83 4.76
C GLN A 353 12.92 -12.82 4.27
N ALA A 354 13.17 -13.52 3.16
CA ALA A 354 12.29 -14.59 2.67
C ALA A 354 12.13 -15.69 3.71
N THR A 355 13.24 -16.16 4.28
CA THR A 355 13.25 -17.18 5.34
C THR A 355 12.45 -16.73 6.55
N LYS A 356 12.69 -15.51 7.03
CA LYS A 356 11.96 -14.92 8.17
C LYS A 356 10.45 -14.91 7.95
N CYS A 357 9.99 -14.38 6.81
CA CYS A 357 8.56 -14.33 6.47
C CYS A 357 7.93 -15.73 6.38
N VAL A 358 8.62 -16.68 5.75
CA VAL A 358 8.13 -18.04 5.58
C VAL A 358 8.10 -18.79 6.91
N THR A 359 9.12 -18.67 7.74
CA THR A 359 9.15 -19.29 9.08
C THR A 359 8.05 -18.73 9.98
N GLU A 360 7.84 -17.41 10.01
CA GLU A 360 6.74 -16.78 10.78
C GLU A 360 5.37 -17.31 10.31
N ALA A 361 5.17 -17.42 8.99
CA ALA A 361 3.94 -17.97 8.43
C ALA A 361 3.72 -19.44 8.78
N LEU A 362 4.76 -20.28 8.72
CA LEU A 362 4.66 -21.70 9.06
C LEU A 362 4.40 -21.91 10.55
N LEU A 363 5.04 -21.13 11.42
CA LEU A 363 4.76 -21.15 12.87
C LEU A 363 3.31 -20.76 13.16
N TYR A 364 2.81 -19.68 12.53
CA TYR A 364 1.40 -19.29 12.66
C TYR A 364 0.46 -20.41 12.20
N LYS A 365 0.73 -21.05 11.06
CA LYS A 365 -0.08 -22.16 10.54
C LYS A 365 -0.07 -23.38 11.46
N ALA A 366 1.04 -23.62 12.17
CA ALA A 366 1.19 -24.72 13.14
C ALA A 366 0.54 -24.42 14.50
N ASP A 367 0.29 -23.15 14.81
CA ASP A 367 -0.28 -22.73 16.09
C ASP A 367 -1.74 -23.19 16.29
N ALA A 368 -2.14 -23.32 17.55
CA ALA A 368 -3.50 -23.72 17.89
C ALA A 368 -4.53 -22.64 17.45
N PRO A 369 -5.76 -23.02 17.04
CA PRO A 369 -6.73 -22.07 16.50
C PRO A 369 -7.07 -20.86 17.41
N HIS A 370 -7.01 -21.03 18.73
CA HIS A 370 -7.25 -19.93 19.66
C HIS A 370 -6.11 -18.90 19.66
N ARG A 371 -4.85 -19.34 19.49
CA ARG A 371 -3.69 -18.45 19.36
C ARG A 371 -3.72 -17.71 18.03
N GLN A 372 -4.05 -18.40 16.94
CA GLN A 372 -4.25 -17.77 15.62
C GLN A 372 -5.28 -16.63 15.72
N ARG A 373 -6.42 -16.87 16.38
CA ARG A 373 -7.44 -15.83 16.60
C ARG A 373 -6.92 -14.66 17.46
N ALA A 374 -6.15 -14.94 18.50
CA ALA A 374 -5.57 -13.88 19.34
C ALA A 374 -4.60 -13.00 18.54
N LEU A 375 -3.70 -13.61 17.76
CA LEU A 375 -2.75 -12.88 16.90
C LEU A 375 -3.43 -12.10 15.77
N ALA A 376 -4.53 -12.63 15.22
CA ALA A 376 -5.31 -11.94 14.21
C ALA A 376 -6.15 -10.78 14.77
N ALA A 377 -6.52 -10.82 16.05
CA ALA A 377 -7.30 -9.77 16.72
C ALA A 377 -6.42 -8.69 17.38
N ASP A 378 -5.14 -8.97 17.61
CA ASP A 378 -4.19 -8.04 18.21
C ASP A 378 -3.92 -6.83 17.29
N ALA A 379 -3.97 -5.61 17.84
CA ALA A 379 -3.87 -4.38 17.05
C ALA A 379 -2.52 -4.21 16.32
N VAL A 380 -1.45 -4.81 16.85
CA VAL A 380 -0.09 -4.71 16.31
C VAL A 380 0.12 -5.77 15.23
N THR A 381 -0.32 -7.01 15.49
CA THR A 381 -0.06 -8.14 14.57
C THR A 381 -1.19 -8.43 13.59
N CYS A 382 -2.37 -7.83 13.75
CA CYS A 382 -3.54 -8.02 12.88
C CYS A 382 -3.21 -7.80 11.40
N ARG A 383 -2.38 -6.81 11.06
CA ARG A 383 -1.99 -6.54 9.66
C ARG A 383 -1.30 -7.74 8.98
N LYS A 384 -0.62 -8.59 9.76
CA LYS A 384 0.05 -9.79 9.28
C LYS A 384 -0.86 -11.02 9.24
N PHE A 385 -1.73 -11.17 10.25
CA PHE A 385 -2.43 -12.43 10.51
C PHE A 385 -3.95 -12.40 10.27
N ALA A 386 -4.57 -11.23 10.15
CA ALA A 386 -5.99 -11.14 9.83
C ALA A 386 -6.27 -11.65 8.41
N GLU A 387 -7.38 -12.34 8.22
CA GLU A 387 -7.82 -12.77 6.88
C GLU A 387 -8.30 -11.54 6.08
N ARG A 388 -8.00 -11.47 4.77
CA ARG A 388 -8.64 -10.48 3.87
C ARG A 388 -9.99 -11.00 3.39
N ALA A 389 -10.76 -10.14 2.73
CA ALA A 389 -11.97 -10.51 2.02
C ALA A 389 -11.69 -11.35 0.74
N TYR A 390 -11.11 -12.55 0.89
CA TYR A 390 -10.81 -13.43 -0.23
C TYR A 390 -12.08 -13.86 -0.98
N LYS A 391 -12.05 -13.83 -2.32
CA LYS A 391 -13.14 -14.34 -3.18
C LYS A 391 -13.28 -15.86 -3.06
N TYR A 392 -12.18 -16.57 -2.80
CA TYR A 392 -12.13 -18.02 -2.67
C TYR A 392 -11.76 -18.44 -1.26
N ARG A 393 -12.47 -19.44 -0.73
CA ARG A 393 -12.30 -19.89 0.66
C ARG A 393 -10.98 -20.67 0.82
N PRO A 394 -10.11 -20.30 1.77
CA PRO A 394 -8.90 -21.06 2.04
C PRO A 394 -9.21 -22.52 2.43
N LEU A 395 -8.31 -23.43 2.07
CA LEU A 395 -8.36 -24.84 2.44
C LEU A 395 -7.18 -25.20 3.34
N LYS A 396 -7.38 -26.21 4.19
CA LYS A 396 -6.26 -26.95 4.78
C LYS A 396 -6.07 -28.22 3.97
N VAL A 397 -4.89 -28.42 3.41
CA VAL A 397 -4.60 -29.56 2.54
C VAL A 397 -3.43 -30.34 3.10
N VAL A 398 -3.59 -31.66 3.16
CA VAL A 398 -2.53 -32.60 3.50
C VAL A 398 -2.28 -33.46 2.27
N GLU A 399 -1.04 -33.49 1.80
CA GLU A 399 -0.62 -34.23 0.62
C GLU A 399 0.22 -35.44 1.04
N PHE A 400 0.02 -36.56 0.36
CA PHE A 400 0.74 -37.82 0.55
C PHE A 400 1.25 -38.31 -0.80
N ASP A 401 2.54 -38.59 -0.89
CA ASP A 401 3.15 -39.08 -2.14
C ASP A 401 3.08 -40.61 -2.28
N ARG A 402 2.91 -41.34 -1.16
CA ARG A 402 2.95 -42.81 -1.11
C ARG A 402 1.75 -43.36 -0.33
N PRO A 403 1.23 -44.55 -0.68
CA PRO A 403 1.68 -45.45 -1.77
C PRO A 403 1.31 -44.95 -3.18
N TYR A 404 0.38 -44.02 -3.29
CA TYR A 404 -0.02 -43.33 -4.50
C TYR A 404 -0.23 -41.85 -4.15
N PRO A 405 -0.22 -40.94 -5.14
CA PRO A 405 -0.55 -39.54 -4.90
C PRO A 405 -1.96 -39.41 -4.33
N GLN A 406 -2.05 -38.88 -3.12
CA GLN A 406 -3.29 -38.66 -2.39
C GLN A 406 -3.26 -37.29 -1.74
N CYS A 407 -4.40 -36.61 -1.68
CA CYS A 407 -4.54 -35.42 -0.86
C CYS A 407 -5.87 -35.40 -0.10
N ILE A 408 -5.86 -34.78 1.06
CA ILE A 408 -7.03 -34.55 1.90
C ILE A 408 -7.19 -33.06 2.06
N ALA A 409 -8.27 -32.52 1.48
CA ALA A 409 -8.65 -31.13 1.59
C ALA A 409 -9.77 -30.97 2.64
N TYR A 410 -9.55 -30.10 3.61
CA TYR A 410 -10.53 -29.71 4.62
C TYR A 410 -11.08 -28.32 4.30
N LEU A 411 -12.41 -28.22 4.28
CA LEU A 411 -13.16 -26.99 4.02
C LEU A 411 -14.12 -26.73 5.17
N ASP A 412 -13.88 -25.61 5.86
CA ASP A 412 -14.72 -25.15 6.96
C ASP A 412 -15.58 -23.97 6.50
N LEU A 413 -16.90 -24.09 6.69
CA LEU A 413 -17.89 -23.06 6.33
C LEU A 413 -18.69 -22.66 7.57
N LYS A 414 -18.83 -21.36 7.83
CA LYS A 414 -19.71 -20.86 8.89
C LYS A 414 -21.18 -21.03 8.49
N ARG A 415 -22.06 -21.21 9.46
CA ARG A 415 -23.52 -21.26 9.24
C ARG A 415 -24.03 -20.03 8.47
N GLU A 416 -23.52 -18.84 8.79
CA GLU A 416 -23.83 -17.58 8.08
C GLU A 416 -23.34 -17.54 6.63
N GLU A 417 -22.26 -18.26 6.31
CA GLU A 417 -21.79 -18.40 4.93
C GLU A 417 -22.67 -19.38 4.16
N CYS A 418 -23.04 -20.50 4.79
CA CYS A 418 -23.97 -21.45 4.21
C CYS A 418 -25.34 -20.81 3.95
N SER A 419 -25.88 -19.99 4.85
CA SER A 419 -27.20 -19.36 4.65
C SER A 419 -27.27 -18.49 3.39
N ARG A 420 -26.17 -17.80 3.04
CA ARG A 420 -26.04 -16.98 1.82
C ARG A 420 -26.02 -17.79 0.53
N LEU A 421 -25.88 -19.12 0.59
CA LEU A 421 -26.00 -19.98 -0.58
C LEU A 421 -27.46 -20.12 -1.05
N PHE A 422 -28.46 -19.89 -0.21
CA PHE A 422 -29.86 -20.07 -0.64
C PHE A 422 -30.31 -18.92 -1.57
N PRO A 423 -31.08 -19.20 -2.65
CA PRO A 423 -31.51 -20.51 -3.13
C PRO A 423 -30.53 -21.17 -4.13
N SER A 424 -29.59 -20.42 -4.70
CA SER A 424 -28.74 -20.87 -5.83
C SER A 424 -27.30 -20.34 -5.81
N GLY A 425 -26.88 -19.78 -4.68
CA GLY A 425 -25.53 -19.30 -4.43
C GLY A 425 -24.48 -20.42 -4.37
N ARG A 426 -23.22 -20.01 -4.49
CA ARG A 426 -22.05 -20.90 -4.55
C ARG A 426 -20.89 -20.30 -3.76
N ILE A 427 -20.16 -21.16 -3.05
CA ILE A 427 -18.88 -20.84 -2.44
C ILE A 427 -17.83 -21.72 -3.11
N TYR A 428 -16.76 -21.10 -3.57
CA TYR A 428 -15.62 -21.79 -4.17
C TYR A 428 -14.43 -21.74 -3.22
N SER A 429 -13.69 -22.83 -3.14
CA SER A 429 -12.42 -22.86 -2.43
C SER A 429 -11.29 -22.28 -3.28
N GLN A 430 -10.18 -21.93 -2.62
CA GLN A 430 -8.91 -21.74 -3.31
C GLN A 430 -8.50 -23.06 -3.97
N ALA A 431 -7.69 -22.96 -5.03
CA ALA A 431 -7.16 -24.12 -5.71
C ALA A 431 -6.10 -24.83 -4.85
N PHE A 432 -6.11 -26.15 -4.88
CA PHE A 432 -5.10 -27.03 -4.28
C PHE A 432 -4.60 -28.00 -5.35
N HIS A 433 -3.43 -28.60 -5.14
CA HIS A 433 -2.79 -29.39 -6.19
C HIS A 433 -2.67 -30.86 -5.78
N LEU A 434 -2.79 -31.74 -6.76
CA LEU A 434 -2.52 -33.18 -6.61
C LEU A 434 -1.83 -33.66 -7.89
N ALA A 435 -0.65 -34.26 -7.76
CA ALA A 435 0.19 -34.70 -8.88
C ALA A 435 0.38 -33.61 -9.96
N GLY A 436 0.58 -32.36 -9.53
CA GLY A 436 0.76 -31.21 -10.43
C GLY A 436 -0.53 -30.64 -11.03
N GLN A 437 -1.68 -31.30 -10.88
CA GLN A 437 -2.97 -30.83 -11.36
C GLN A 437 -3.68 -29.98 -10.30
N GLY A 438 -4.26 -28.85 -10.72
CA GLY A 438 -5.03 -27.96 -9.85
C GLY A 438 -6.49 -28.39 -9.71
N PHE A 439 -6.97 -28.50 -8.48
CA PHE A 439 -8.34 -28.83 -8.12
C PHE A 439 -8.94 -27.75 -7.21
N PHE A 440 -10.26 -27.66 -7.16
CA PHE A 440 -10.99 -26.80 -6.23
C PHE A 440 -12.31 -27.47 -5.80
N LEU A 441 -12.80 -27.10 -4.62
CA LEU A 441 -14.10 -27.50 -4.13
C LEU A 441 -15.12 -26.39 -4.36
N SER A 442 -16.36 -26.77 -4.63
CA SER A 442 -17.47 -25.82 -4.68
C SER A 442 -18.70 -26.33 -3.92
N ALA A 443 -19.16 -25.53 -2.96
CA ALA A 443 -20.33 -25.78 -2.14
C ALA A 443 -21.51 -24.98 -2.67
N HIS A 444 -22.62 -25.64 -2.98
CA HIS A 444 -23.77 -25.04 -3.65
C HIS A 444 -25.07 -25.30 -2.88
N CYS A 445 -26.02 -24.38 -3.01
CA CYS A 445 -27.43 -24.69 -2.81
C CYS A 445 -28.04 -25.08 -4.17
N ASN A 446 -28.57 -26.30 -4.28
CA ASN A 446 -29.15 -26.80 -5.52
C ASN A 446 -30.63 -27.14 -5.32
N MET A 447 -31.45 -26.90 -6.33
CA MET A 447 -32.81 -27.45 -6.37
C MET A 447 -32.75 -28.90 -6.87
N GLU A 448 -33.32 -29.82 -6.10
CA GLU A 448 -33.39 -31.23 -6.48
C GLU A 448 -34.50 -31.41 -7.55
N GLN A 449 -34.11 -31.90 -8.73
CA GLN A 449 -34.96 -31.92 -9.93
C GLN A 449 -36.22 -32.78 -9.80
N GLN A 450 -36.26 -33.73 -8.85
CA GLN A 450 -37.35 -34.68 -8.69
C GLN A 450 -38.32 -34.33 -7.55
N SER A 451 -37.88 -33.55 -6.57
CA SER A 451 -38.54 -33.44 -5.25
C SER A 451 -38.85 -31.99 -4.82
N THR A 452 -38.59 -31.01 -5.70
CA THR A 452 -38.91 -29.57 -5.54
C THR A 452 -38.40 -28.91 -4.25
N PHE A 453 -37.43 -29.51 -3.55
CA PHE A 453 -36.76 -28.88 -2.42
C PHE A 453 -35.30 -28.51 -2.74
N TYR A 454 -34.76 -27.55 -1.98
CA TYR A 454 -33.37 -27.14 -2.06
C TYR A 454 -32.50 -28.02 -1.16
N CYS A 455 -31.27 -28.32 -1.56
CA CYS A 455 -30.35 -29.17 -0.81
C CYS A 455 -28.91 -28.65 -0.93
N PHE A 456 -28.06 -29.05 0.00
CA PHE A 456 -26.64 -28.72 -0.01
C PHE A 456 -25.87 -29.72 -0.88
N GLY A 457 -25.13 -29.20 -1.85
CA GLY A 457 -24.27 -29.99 -2.72
C GLY A 457 -22.80 -29.61 -2.60
N LEU A 458 -21.93 -30.59 -2.85
CA LEU A 458 -20.48 -30.40 -2.87
C LEU A 458 -19.92 -31.02 -4.15
N PHE A 459 -19.05 -30.27 -4.81
CA PHE A 459 -18.42 -30.64 -6.07
C PHE A 459 -16.92 -30.43 -6.01
N LEU A 460 -16.21 -31.23 -6.78
CA LEU A 460 -14.80 -31.18 -7.06
C LEU A 460 -14.63 -30.79 -8.53
N GLY A 461 -13.95 -29.68 -8.78
CA GLY A 461 -13.57 -29.22 -10.10
C GLY A 461 -12.07 -29.31 -10.33
N MET A 462 -11.68 -29.46 -11.60
CA MET A 462 -10.28 -29.36 -12.04
C MET A 462 -10.08 -28.03 -12.77
N GLN A 463 -9.00 -27.32 -12.45
CA GLN A 463 -8.63 -26.08 -13.13
C GLN A 463 -8.16 -26.38 -14.56
N GLU A 464 -8.58 -25.58 -15.54
CA GLU A 464 -8.22 -25.76 -16.95
C GLU A 464 -6.75 -25.38 -17.20
N LYS A 465 -5.82 -26.30 -16.90
CA LYS A 465 -4.43 -26.20 -17.37
C LYS A 465 -3.93 -27.57 -17.83
N GLY A 466 -4.09 -27.85 -19.13
CA GLY A 466 -3.41 -28.95 -19.83
C GLY A 466 -4.32 -30.01 -20.45
N SER A 467 -3.79 -30.69 -21.48
CA SER A 467 -4.46 -31.76 -22.25
C SER A 467 -4.40 -33.15 -21.58
N MET A 468 -4.04 -33.21 -20.30
CA MET A 468 -3.81 -34.46 -19.57
C MET A 468 -5.10 -34.89 -18.86
N SER A 469 -5.61 -36.08 -19.18
CA SER A 469 -6.73 -36.65 -18.46
C SER A 469 -6.26 -37.36 -17.19
N VAL A 470 -6.88 -37.10 -16.04
CA VAL A 470 -6.51 -37.72 -14.77
C VAL A 470 -7.73 -38.37 -14.12
N THR A 471 -7.62 -39.65 -13.81
CA THR A 471 -8.64 -40.39 -13.05
C THR A 471 -8.41 -40.20 -11.56
N VAL A 472 -9.43 -39.69 -10.88
CA VAL A 472 -9.40 -39.40 -9.45
C VAL A 472 -10.52 -40.19 -8.77
N ASP A 473 -10.14 -41.01 -7.80
CA ASP A 473 -11.06 -41.50 -6.77
C ASP A 473 -11.23 -40.40 -5.73
N TYR A 474 -12.46 -40.01 -5.45
CA TYR A 474 -12.76 -38.99 -4.45
C TYR A 474 -13.82 -39.44 -3.45
N GLU A 475 -13.63 -39.06 -2.19
CA GLU A 475 -14.59 -39.23 -1.10
C GLU A 475 -14.91 -37.88 -0.48
N PHE A 476 -16.19 -37.56 -0.37
CA PHE A 476 -16.68 -36.45 0.44
C PHE A 476 -17.20 -36.96 1.78
N ALA A 477 -16.74 -36.33 2.86
CA ALA A 477 -17.17 -36.60 4.21
C ALA A 477 -17.49 -35.29 4.94
N ALA A 478 -18.30 -35.38 5.99
CA ALA A 478 -18.61 -34.25 6.85
C ALA A 478 -18.58 -34.66 8.31
N ARG A 479 -18.17 -33.74 9.19
CA ARG A 479 -18.21 -33.99 10.63
C ARG A 479 -19.66 -33.93 11.13
N THR A 480 -20.00 -34.80 12.07
CA THR A 480 -21.33 -34.80 12.70
C THR A 480 -21.23 -34.56 14.19
N ARG A 481 -22.15 -33.78 14.76
CA ARG A 481 -22.22 -33.45 16.19
C ARG A 481 -22.26 -34.69 17.11
N PRO A 482 -23.01 -35.77 16.79
CA PRO A 482 -23.09 -36.93 17.68
C PRO A 482 -21.78 -37.70 17.85
N SER A 483 -20.98 -37.83 16.78
CA SER A 483 -19.70 -38.56 16.83
C SER A 483 -18.48 -37.67 17.02
N GLY A 484 -18.55 -36.40 16.59
CA GLY A 484 -17.37 -35.54 16.43
C GLY A 484 -16.43 -35.97 15.30
N GLU A 485 -16.78 -37.03 14.57
CA GLU A 485 -15.94 -37.66 13.53
C GLU A 485 -16.46 -37.34 12.13
N PHE A 486 -15.56 -37.45 11.13
CA PHE A 486 -15.92 -37.35 9.71
C PHE A 486 -16.63 -38.61 9.25
N VAL A 487 -17.87 -38.47 8.79
CA VAL A 487 -18.67 -39.55 8.23
C VAL A 487 -18.72 -39.42 6.71
N SER A 488 -18.34 -40.48 5.99
CA SER A 488 -18.44 -40.56 4.53
C SER A 488 -19.87 -40.27 4.07
N LYS A 489 -20.01 -39.40 3.06
CA LYS A 489 -21.29 -39.00 2.47
C LYS A 489 -21.42 -39.43 1.03
N TYR A 490 -20.34 -39.34 0.27
CA TYR A 490 -20.33 -39.73 -1.14
C TYR A 490 -18.95 -40.20 -1.55
N LYS A 491 -18.90 -41.20 -2.43
CA LYS A 491 -17.67 -41.67 -3.09
C LYS A 491 -17.92 -41.71 -4.58
N GLY A 492 -16.92 -41.29 -5.35
CA GLY A 492 -16.97 -41.33 -6.80
C GLY A 492 -15.60 -41.62 -7.39
N ASN A 493 -15.62 -42.06 -8.64
CA ASN A 493 -14.45 -42.14 -9.50
C ASN A 493 -14.78 -41.33 -10.75
N TYR A 494 -13.86 -40.45 -11.16
CA TYR A 494 -14.05 -39.68 -12.38
C TYR A 494 -12.73 -39.38 -13.08
N THR A 495 -12.75 -39.46 -14.41
CA THR A 495 -11.65 -39.03 -15.27
C THR A 495 -11.89 -37.58 -15.70
N PHE A 496 -11.10 -36.67 -15.14
CA PHE A 496 -11.12 -35.26 -15.50
C PHE A 496 -10.34 -35.03 -16.80
N THR A 497 -10.93 -34.29 -17.74
CA THR A 497 -10.32 -33.90 -19.03
C THR A 497 -10.22 -32.37 -19.18
N GLY A 498 -10.34 -31.62 -18.09
CA GLY A 498 -10.41 -30.15 -18.07
C GLY A 498 -11.83 -29.60 -17.86
N GLY A 499 -11.98 -28.50 -17.11
CA GLY A 499 -13.16 -27.64 -17.12
C GLY A 499 -14.46 -28.17 -16.49
N LYS A 500 -14.48 -29.43 -16.05
CA LYS A 500 -15.68 -30.07 -15.49
C LYS A 500 -15.58 -30.21 -13.97
N ALA A 501 -16.70 -29.95 -13.31
CA ALA A 501 -16.90 -30.26 -11.90
C ALA A 501 -17.81 -31.47 -11.73
N VAL A 502 -17.43 -32.38 -10.84
CA VAL A 502 -18.20 -33.57 -10.48
C VAL A 502 -18.47 -33.59 -8.99
N GLY A 503 -19.57 -34.18 -8.59
CA GLY A 503 -19.91 -34.25 -7.18
C GLY A 503 -21.34 -34.66 -6.96
N TYR A 504 -21.85 -34.32 -5.78
CA TYR A 504 -23.16 -34.79 -5.35
C TYR A 504 -24.06 -33.61 -4.98
N ARG A 505 -25.24 -33.56 -5.60
CA ARG A 505 -26.18 -32.43 -5.45
C ARG A 505 -26.78 -32.33 -4.06
N ASN A 506 -27.06 -33.47 -3.42
CA ASN A 506 -27.72 -33.58 -2.12
C ASN A 506 -26.81 -34.35 -1.14
N LEU A 507 -25.68 -33.74 -0.75
CA LEU A 507 -24.62 -34.39 0.05
C LEU A 507 -25.13 -35.02 1.35
N PHE A 508 -26.14 -34.41 1.97
CA PHE A 508 -26.65 -34.85 3.27
C PHE A 508 -27.95 -35.66 3.20
N ALA A 509 -28.51 -35.85 2.01
CA ALA A 509 -29.80 -36.51 1.79
C ALA A 509 -30.95 -35.89 2.62
N ILE A 510 -30.92 -34.57 2.84
CA ILE A 510 -31.93 -33.83 3.61
C ILE A 510 -32.26 -32.48 2.93
N PRO A 511 -33.48 -31.94 3.15
CA PRO A 511 -33.83 -30.61 2.68
C PRO A 511 -33.02 -29.50 3.33
N TRP A 512 -32.90 -28.37 2.62
CA TRP A 512 -32.15 -27.18 3.06
C TRP A 512 -32.64 -26.63 4.39
N GLN A 513 -33.96 -26.63 4.62
CA GLN A 513 -34.54 -26.16 5.88
C GLN A 513 -34.06 -27.00 7.07
N THR A 514 -34.03 -28.33 6.92
CA THR A 514 -33.51 -29.24 7.94
C THR A 514 -32.01 -29.11 8.09
N PHE A 515 -31.28 -28.96 6.98
CA PHE A 515 -29.83 -28.76 7.01
C PHE A 515 -29.44 -27.49 7.78
N MET A 516 -30.15 -26.37 7.55
CA MET A 516 -29.88 -25.07 8.17
C MET A 516 -30.54 -24.87 9.55
N ALA A 517 -31.32 -25.82 10.05
CA ALA A 517 -31.99 -25.72 11.35
C ALA A 517 -30.98 -25.61 12.50
N ASP A 518 -31.40 -24.99 13.61
CA ASP A 518 -30.52 -24.76 14.78
C ASP A 518 -30.05 -26.08 15.42
N ASP A 519 -30.90 -27.10 15.37
CA ASP A 519 -30.66 -28.46 15.85
C ASP A 519 -29.96 -29.38 14.82
N SER A 520 -29.55 -28.83 13.66
CA SER A 520 -28.85 -29.57 12.62
C SER A 520 -27.59 -30.28 13.15
N LEU A 521 -27.49 -31.56 12.83
CA LEU A 521 -26.39 -32.44 13.26
C LEU A 521 -25.05 -32.11 12.60
N PHE A 522 -25.03 -31.27 11.56
CA PHE A 522 -23.83 -30.99 10.75
C PHE A 522 -23.09 -29.72 11.16
N PHE A 523 -23.73 -28.84 11.93
CA PHE A 523 -23.11 -27.63 12.46
C PHE A 523 -22.62 -27.88 13.88
N ILE A 524 -21.31 -27.74 14.10
CA ILE A 524 -20.64 -27.86 15.40
C ILE A 524 -20.11 -26.47 15.74
N ASP A 525 -20.56 -25.88 16.84
CA ASP A 525 -20.23 -24.51 17.23
C ASP A 525 -20.45 -23.47 16.10
N GLY A 526 -21.50 -23.68 15.29
CA GLY A 526 -21.84 -22.82 14.16
C GLY A 526 -21.02 -23.05 12.89
N MET A 527 -20.20 -24.09 12.83
CA MET A 527 -19.33 -24.42 11.70
C MET A 527 -19.68 -25.78 11.08
N LEU A 528 -19.71 -25.83 9.75
CA LEU A 528 -19.77 -27.03 8.95
C LEU A 528 -18.34 -27.43 8.55
N HIS A 529 -17.95 -28.66 8.90
CA HIS A 529 -16.64 -29.20 8.57
C HIS A 529 -16.75 -30.24 7.46
N LEU A 530 -16.19 -29.96 6.30
CA LEU A 530 -16.16 -30.83 5.13
C LEU A 530 -14.75 -31.36 4.90
N ARG A 531 -14.67 -32.60 4.41
CA ARG A 531 -13.42 -33.26 3.98
C ARG A 531 -13.63 -33.82 2.58
N ALA A 532 -12.72 -33.51 1.67
CA ALA A 532 -12.59 -34.16 0.38
C ALA A 532 -11.25 -34.90 0.35
N GLU A 533 -11.30 -36.21 0.19
CA GLU A 533 -10.12 -37.06 0.01
C GLU A 533 -10.03 -37.45 -1.44
N LEU A 534 -8.89 -37.17 -2.09
CA LEU A 534 -8.65 -37.43 -3.49
C LEU A 534 -7.47 -38.39 -3.61
N THR A 535 -7.58 -39.37 -4.49
CA THR A 535 -6.56 -40.37 -4.75
C THR A 535 -6.43 -40.57 -6.25
N ILE A 536 -5.20 -40.49 -6.77
CA ILE A 536 -4.89 -40.87 -8.14
C ILE A 536 -4.30 -42.28 -8.09
N LYS A 537 -5.12 -43.27 -8.44
CA LYS A 537 -4.61 -44.61 -8.71
C LYS A 537 -4.03 -44.62 -10.12
N GLN A 538 -2.71 -44.75 -10.24
CA GLN A 538 -2.13 -45.09 -11.53
C GLN A 538 -2.66 -46.47 -11.95
N PRO A 539 -3.01 -46.67 -13.23
CA PRO A 539 -3.49 -47.95 -13.73
C PRO A 539 -2.48 -49.08 -13.58
#